data_AF-A0A7J9IC74-F1
#
_entry.id   AF-A0A7J9IC74-F1
#
_cell.length_a   1.000
_cell.length_b   1.000
_cell.length_c   1.000
_cell.angle_alpha   90.00
_cell.angle_beta   90.00
_cell.angle_gamma   90.00
#
_symmetry.space_group_name_H-M   'P 1'
#
loop_
_entity.id
_entity.type
_entity.pdbx_description
1 polymer ?
#
loop_
_entity_poly.entity_id
_entity_poly.type
_entity_poly.pdbx_seq_one_letter_code
_entity_poly.pdbx_strand_id
1 'polypeptide(L)'
;MSFLVAVTITVLLLATFPISGGHINPVVSLAASLTGVISLSRAAIYILAQCVGGVLGALALQSVVNTKIEQTFSLGGCTLTIVVPSANGPLVIGLETRQALWLEIICTFVFLFASIWIAFDKRQAKHLGRVVVCSIIGVVVGLIVFISTTVTSTKGYAGVGMNPARCLGPALIRGGHLWNGHWVFWAGPVFACVAFALYTKLIPSQLLHN
;
A
#
# COMPACT_ATOMS: atom_id res chain seq x y z
N MET A 1 -4.09 15.81 -0.08
CA MET A 1 -3.82 14.51 -0.73
C MET A 1 -4.35 13.34 0.09
N SER A 2 -3.99 13.20 1.37
CA SER A 2 -4.35 12.06 2.21
C SER A 2 -5.85 11.84 2.43
N PHE A 3 -6.64 12.92 2.56
CA PHE A 3 -8.11 12.83 2.60
C PHE A 3 -8.70 12.22 1.32
N LEU A 4 -8.20 12.63 0.14
CA LEU A 4 -8.65 12.08 -1.14
C LEU A 4 -8.26 10.61 -1.28
N VAL A 5 -7.10 10.22 -0.76
CA VAL A 5 -6.71 8.80 -0.68
C VAL A 5 -7.72 8.02 0.15
N ALA A 6 -8.11 8.53 1.32
CA ALA A 6 -9.10 7.87 2.17
C ALA A 6 -10.43 7.65 1.44
N VAL A 7 -10.99 8.72 0.86
CA VAL A 7 -12.26 8.66 0.12
C VAL A 7 -12.16 7.71 -1.08
N THR A 8 -11.08 7.82 -1.87
CA THR A 8 -10.89 6.99 -3.07
C THR A 8 -10.80 5.52 -2.71
N ILE A 9 -10.01 5.17 -1.68
CA ILE A 9 -9.89 3.79 -1.23
C ILE A 9 -11.23 3.27 -0.71
N THR A 10 -11.97 4.04 0.09
CA THR A 10 -13.30 3.62 0.56
C THR A 10 -14.25 3.33 -0.61
N VAL A 11 -14.29 4.20 -1.63
CA VAL A 11 -15.16 4.02 -2.81
C VAL A 11 -14.75 2.78 -3.61
N LEU A 12 -13.45 2.60 -3.87
CA LEU A 12 -12.94 1.44 -4.61
C LEU A 12 -13.21 0.13 -3.86
N LEU A 13 -13.05 0.13 -2.54
CA LEU A 13 -13.39 -1.01 -1.69
C LEU A 13 -14.88 -1.33 -1.79
N LEU A 14 -15.76 -0.33 -1.62
CA LEU A 14 -17.21 -0.54 -1.73
C LEU A 14 -17.62 -1.15 -3.08
N ALA A 15 -17.01 -0.70 -4.17
CA ALA A 15 -17.29 -1.19 -5.51
C ALA A 15 -16.79 -2.63 -5.73
N THR A 16 -15.61 -2.98 -5.22
CA THR A 16 -14.96 -4.26 -5.51
C THR A 16 -15.20 -5.35 -4.46
N PHE A 17 -15.57 -4.97 -3.23
CA PHE A 17 -15.82 -5.87 -2.11
C PHE A 17 -16.79 -7.02 -2.42
N PRO A 18 -17.99 -6.78 -3.00
CA PRO A 18 -18.92 -7.88 -3.28
C PRO A 18 -18.42 -8.92 -4.29
N ILE A 19 -17.43 -8.59 -5.11
CA ILE A 19 -16.93 -9.48 -6.17
C ILE A 19 -15.66 -10.20 -5.71
N SER A 20 -14.66 -9.44 -5.26
CA SER A 20 -13.31 -9.97 -4.98
C SER A 20 -12.92 -9.95 -3.50
N GLY A 21 -13.75 -9.36 -2.63
CA GLY A 21 -13.39 -9.01 -1.26
C GLY A 21 -12.62 -7.68 -1.15
N GLY A 22 -12.40 -6.98 -2.27
CA GLY A 22 -11.80 -5.65 -2.26
C GLY A 22 -10.34 -5.62 -1.80
N HIS A 23 -9.54 -6.63 -2.16
CA HIS A 23 -8.15 -6.66 -1.71
C HIS A 23 -7.32 -5.49 -2.26
N ILE A 24 -7.40 -5.26 -3.59
CA ILE A 24 -6.75 -4.17 -4.36
C ILE A 24 -5.28 -3.90 -3.98
N ASN A 25 -4.62 -4.87 -3.36
CA ASN A 25 -3.31 -4.71 -2.72
C ASN A 25 -2.67 -6.10 -2.51
N PRO A 26 -1.44 -6.32 -3.03
CA PRO A 26 -0.73 -7.58 -2.81
C PRO A 26 -0.53 -7.93 -1.34
N VAL A 27 -0.34 -6.93 -0.48
CA VAL A 27 -0.17 -7.10 0.97
C VAL A 27 -1.42 -7.68 1.61
N VAL A 28 -2.59 -7.16 1.26
CA VAL A 28 -3.87 -7.66 1.78
C VAL A 28 -4.10 -9.09 1.33
N SER A 29 -3.76 -9.41 0.08
CA SER A 29 -3.88 -10.77 -0.48
C SER A 29 -2.91 -11.76 0.17
N LEU A 30 -1.67 -11.35 0.41
CA LEU A 30 -0.69 -12.17 1.10
C LEU A 30 -1.07 -12.37 2.57
N ALA A 31 -1.45 -11.30 3.28
CA ALA A 31 -1.91 -11.38 4.66
C ALA A 31 -3.12 -12.32 4.79
N ALA A 32 -4.11 -12.18 3.90
CA ALA A 32 -5.27 -13.08 3.84
C ALA A 32 -4.87 -14.54 3.63
N SER A 33 -3.83 -14.81 2.83
CA SER A 33 -3.33 -16.17 2.66
C SER A 33 -2.62 -16.69 3.91
N LEU A 34 -1.80 -15.87 4.56
CA LEU A 34 -1.03 -16.28 5.74
C LEU A 34 -1.91 -16.48 6.99
N THR A 35 -3.03 -15.78 7.06
CA THR A 35 -4.04 -15.94 8.12
C THR A 35 -5.15 -16.94 7.78
N GLY A 36 -5.08 -17.59 6.61
CA GLY A 36 -6.00 -18.66 6.22
C GLY A 36 -7.37 -18.21 5.71
N VAL A 37 -7.54 -16.93 5.37
CA VAL A 37 -8.77 -16.39 4.76
C VAL A 37 -8.94 -16.84 3.31
N ILE A 38 -7.84 -16.93 2.56
CA ILE A 38 -7.80 -17.45 1.17
C ILE A 38 -6.65 -18.44 0.97
N SER A 39 -6.69 -19.23 -0.10
CA SER A 39 -5.56 -20.08 -0.50
C SER A 39 -4.42 -19.25 -1.08
N LEU A 40 -3.19 -19.79 -1.00
CA LEU A 40 -2.01 -19.19 -1.61
C LEU A 40 -2.14 -19.02 -3.13
N SER A 41 -2.77 -19.99 -3.80
CA SER A 41 -3.04 -19.92 -5.24
C SER A 41 -3.95 -18.75 -5.60
N ARG A 42 -5.01 -18.50 -4.81
CA ARG A 42 -5.90 -17.36 -5.02
C ARG A 42 -5.18 -16.04 -4.74
N ALA A 43 -4.35 -16.00 -3.71
CA ALA A 43 -3.52 -14.83 -3.42
C ALA A 43 -2.58 -14.50 -4.59
N ALA A 44 -1.92 -15.51 -5.19
CA ALA A 44 -1.05 -15.31 -6.35
C ALA A 44 -1.82 -14.71 -7.55
N ILE A 45 -3.01 -15.24 -7.87
CA ILE A 45 -3.86 -14.71 -8.94
C ILE A 45 -4.25 -13.25 -8.66
N TYR A 46 -4.62 -12.94 -7.41
CA TYR A 46 -4.96 -11.58 -7.00
C TYR A 46 -3.77 -10.63 -7.16
N ILE A 47 -2.58 -11.03 -6.71
CA ILE A 47 -1.37 -10.22 -6.80
C ILE A 47 -1.03 -9.92 -8.27
N LEU A 48 -1.11 -10.92 -9.16
CA LEU A 48 -0.87 -10.73 -10.58
C LEU A 48 -1.89 -9.75 -11.20
N ALA A 49 -3.18 -9.95 -10.94
CA ALA A 49 -4.23 -9.06 -11.44
C ALA A 49 -4.07 -7.63 -10.93
N GLN A 50 -3.67 -7.46 -9.66
CA GLN A 50 -3.41 -6.15 -9.06
C GLN A 50 -2.20 -5.47 -9.71
N CYS A 51 -1.11 -6.21 -9.98
CA CYS A 51 0.05 -5.67 -10.67
C CYS A 51 -0.29 -5.21 -12.09
N VAL A 52 -1.03 -6.02 -12.85
CA VAL A 52 -1.53 -5.65 -14.17
C VAL A 52 -2.41 -4.40 -14.09
N GLY A 53 -3.34 -4.35 -13.14
CA GLY A 53 -4.18 -3.16 -12.90
C GLY A 53 -3.38 -1.91 -12.54
N GLY A 54 -2.31 -2.06 -11.75
CA GLY A 54 -1.39 -0.96 -11.42
C GLY A 54 -0.67 -0.41 -12.65
N VAL A 55 -0.20 -1.30 -13.54
CA VAL A 55 0.43 -0.91 -14.81
C VAL A 55 -0.57 -0.20 -15.72
N LEU A 56 -1.76 -0.76 -15.90
CA LEU A 56 -2.82 -0.14 -16.72
C LEU A 56 -3.26 1.22 -16.16
N GLY A 57 -3.34 1.37 -14.84
CA GLY A 57 -3.64 2.64 -14.19
C GLY A 57 -2.54 3.69 -14.43
N ALA A 58 -1.26 3.29 -14.39
CA ALA A 58 -0.15 4.19 -14.70
C ALA A 58 -0.16 4.62 -16.18
N LEU A 59 -0.42 3.70 -17.12
CA LEU A 59 -0.59 4.00 -18.54
C LEU A 59 -1.76 4.96 -18.80
N ALA A 60 -2.91 4.71 -18.16
CA ALA A 60 -4.07 5.58 -18.28
C ALA A 60 -3.73 7.00 -17.79
N LEU A 61 -3.04 7.14 -16.65
CA LEU A 61 -2.61 8.45 -16.17
C LEU A 61 -1.64 9.13 -17.14
N GLN A 62 -0.64 8.40 -17.65
CA GLN A 62 0.33 8.93 -18.62
C GLN A 62 -0.35 9.44 -19.89
N SER A 63 -1.43 8.79 -20.34
CA SER A 63 -2.18 9.21 -21.54
C SER A 63 -2.96 10.53 -21.37
N VAL A 64 -3.26 10.92 -20.13
CA VAL A 64 -4.09 12.10 -19.83
C VAL A 64 -3.25 13.31 -19.41
N VAL A 65 -2.05 13.08 -18.86
CA VAL A 65 -1.19 14.16 -18.34
C VAL A 65 -0.09 14.53 -19.33
N ASN A 66 0.33 15.79 -19.29
CA ASN A 66 1.52 16.22 -20.04
C ASN A 66 2.82 15.81 -19.34
N THR A 67 3.93 15.89 -20.07
CA THR A 67 5.27 15.50 -19.59
C THR A 67 5.69 16.26 -18.33
N LYS A 68 5.26 17.51 -18.16
CA LYS A 68 5.59 18.32 -16.96
C LYS A 68 4.93 17.73 -15.70
N ILE A 69 3.64 17.35 -15.79
CA ILE A 69 2.90 16.73 -14.70
C ILE A 69 3.46 15.33 -14.43
N GLU A 70 3.72 14.55 -15.47
CA GLU A 70 4.35 13.23 -15.37
C GLU A 70 5.68 13.28 -14.60
N GLN A 71 6.55 14.24 -14.94
CA GLN A 71 7.84 14.41 -14.27
C GLN A 71 7.68 14.89 -12.83
N THR A 72 6.76 15.82 -12.58
CA THR A 72 6.54 16.41 -11.24
C THR A 72 5.97 15.39 -10.25
N PHE A 73 4.97 14.61 -10.67
CA PHE A 73 4.25 13.69 -9.78
C PHE A 73 4.67 12.23 -9.94
N SER A 74 5.60 11.94 -10.85
CA SER A 74 6.11 10.59 -11.07
C SER A 74 5.05 9.55 -11.44
N LEU A 75 3.97 9.97 -12.12
CA LEU A 75 2.75 9.16 -12.33
C LEU A 75 2.19 8.58 -11.02
N GLY A 76 2.39 9.29 -9.91
CA GLY A 76 2.05 8.84 -8.57
C GLY A 76 2.95 7.74 -8.02
N GLY A 77 4.07 7.39 -8.64
CA GLY A 77 4.98 6.32 -8.22
C GLY A 77 5.57 6.48 -6.82
N CYS A 78 6.07 5.37 -6.26
CA CYS A 78 6.70 5.35 -4.94
C CYS A 78 8.19 5.68 -5.08
N THR A 79 8.63 6.75 -4.44
CA THR A 79 10.01 7.28 -4.56
C THR A 79 10.67 7.32 -3.19
N LEU A 80 11.86 6.73 -3.09
CA LEU A 80 12.73 6.86 -1.90
C LEU A 80 13.63 8.09 -1.99
N THR A 81 14.31 8.24 -3.12
CA THR A 81 15.27 9.30 -3.37
C THR A 81 15.15 9.84 -4.79
N ILE A 82 15.50 11.11 -4.96
CA ILE A 82 15.63 11.77 -6.26
C ILE A 82 17.01 12.41 -6.36
N VAL A 83 17.48 12.56 -7.60
CA VAL A 83 18.71 13.30 -7.91
C VAL A 83 18.31 14.71 -8.33
N VAL A 84 18.85 15.72 -7.66
CA VAL A 84 18.62 17.14 -7.99
C VAL A 84 19.93 17.83 -8.35
N PRO A 85 19.91 18.82 -9.27
CA PRO A 85 21.08 19.65 -9.55
C PRO A 85 21.46 20.47 -8.31
N SER A 86 22.76 20.52 -7.98
CA SER A 86 23.31 21.36 -6.91
C SER A 86 24.62 22.02 -7.36
N ALA A 87 25.04 23.07 -6.66
CA ALA A 87 26.26 23.84 -6.98
C ALA A 87 27.54 22.98 -7.00
N ASN A 88 27.54 21.87 -6.25
CA ASN A 88 28.67 20.94 -6.13
C ASN A 88 28.47 19.63 -6.93
N GLY A 89 27.56 19.62 -7.92
CA GLY A 89 27.20 18.43 -8.69
C GLY A 89 25.84 17.83 -8.29
N PRO A 90 25.47 16.66 -8.86
CA PRO A 90 24.20 16.02 -8.56
C PRO A 90 24.12 15.59 -7.10
N LEU A 91 23.08 16.05 -6.40
CA LEU A 91 22.82 15.71 -4.99
C LEU A 91 21.65 14.72 -4.92
N VAL A 92 21.83 13.62 -4.19
CA VAL A 92 20.75 12.68 -3.87
C VAL A 92 20.05 13.19 -2.62
N ILE A 93 18.76 13.46 -2.72
CA ILE A 93 17.90 13.82 -1.59
C ILE A 93 16.75 12.81 -1.47
N GLY A 94 16.30 12.58 -0.24
CA GLY A 94 15.22 11.64 0.05
C GLY A 94 15.50 10.89 1.35
N LEU A 95 14.85 9.73 1.48
CA LEU A 95 14.95 8.89 2.67
C LEU A 95 15.95 7.74 2.42
N GLU A 96 16.78 7.43 3.41
CA GLU A 96 17.71 6.31 3.31
C GLU A 96 16.96 4.98 3.19
N THR A 97 17.47 4.05 2.38
CA THR A 97 16.86 2.74 2.14
C THR A 97 16.49 2.00 3.42
N ARG A 98 17.35 2.03 4.44
CA ARG A 98 17.09 1.38 5.73
C ARG A 98 15.93 2.03 6.49
N GLN A 99 15.88 3.36 6.51
CA GLN A 99 14.81 4.11 7.16
C GLN A 99 13.48 3.87 6.44
N ALA A 100 13.49 3.90 5.11
CA ALA A 100 12.33 3.60 4.29
C ALA A 100 11.81 2.18 4.50
N LEU A 101 12.71 1.19 4.63
CA LEU A 101 12.32 -0.19 4.91
C LEU A 101 11.60 -0.32 6.25
N TRP A 102 12.14 0.28 7.32
CA TRP A 102 11.47 0.28 8.62
C TRP A 102 10.11 0.99 8.57
N LEU A 103 10.03 2.11 7.87
CA LEU A 103 8.79 2.85 7.72
C LEU A 103 7.73 2.02 6.96
N GLU A 104 8.11 1.35 5.87
CA GLU A 104 7.21 0.42 5.15
C GLU A 104 6.73 -0.72 6.04
N ILE A 105 7.62 -1.34 6.81
CA ILE A 105 7.26 -2.45 7.71
C ILE A 105 6.25 -1.98 8.76
N ILE A 106 6.56 -0.88 9.46
CA ILE A 106 5.74 -0.37 10.56
C ILE A 106 4.38 0.11 10.05
N CYS A 107 4.37 0.95 9.01
CA CYS A 107 3.14 1.48 8.43
C CYS A 107 2.27 0.38 7.85
N THR A 108 2.85 -0.61 7.16
CA THR A 108 2.09 -1.73 6.62
C THR A 108 1.53 -2.61 7.73
N PHE A 109 2.29 -2.86 8.81
CA PHE A 109 1.79 -3.61 9.95
C PHE A 109 0.61 -2.89 10.62
N VAL A 110 0.73 -1.58 10.85
CA VAL A 110 -0.36 -0.77 11.41
C VAL A 110 -1.58 -0.78 10.49
N PHE A 111 -1.39 -0.66 9.18
CA PHE A 111 -2.48 -0.80 8.20
C PHE A 111 -3.21 -2.13 8.33
N LEU A 112 -2.46 -3.25 8.35
CA LEU A 112 -3.04 -4.59 8.47
C LEU A 112 -3.77 -4.76 9.80
N PHE A 113 -3.12 -4.39 10.91
CA PHE A 113 -3.63 -4.53 12.26
C PHE A 113 -4.86 -3.66 12.53
N ALA A 114 -4.77 -2.36 12.23
CA ALA A 114 -5.80 -1.39 12.59
C ALA A 114 -7.02 -1.39 11.65
N SER A 115 -6.92 -2.00 10.46
CA SER A 115 -8.00 -1.93 9.48
C SER A 115 -8.34 -3.23 8.74
N ILE A 116 -7.36 -4.06 8.40
CA ILE A 116 -7.62 -5.29 7.65
C ILE A 116 -8.05 -6.43 8.59
N TRP A 117 -7.53 -6.47 9.81
CA TRP A 117 -7.87 -7.51 10.77
C TRP A 117 -9.38 -7.58 11.05
N ILE A 118 -10.02 -6.42 11.22
CA ILE A 118 -11.48 -6.34 11.43
C ILE A 118 -12.27 -6.80 10.20
N ALA A 119 -11.71 -6.67 8.99
CA ALA A 119 -12.33 -7.17 7.77
C ALA A 119 -12.18 -8.69 7.61
N PHE A 120 -11.11 -9.29 8.16
CA PHE A 120 -10.91 -10.73 8.16
C PHE A 120 -11.74 -11.45 9.23
N ASP A 121 -12.09 -10.77 10.32
CA ASP A 121 -13.04 -11.27 11.30
C ASP A 121 -14.48 -11.17 10.76
N LYS A 122 -15.03 -12.30 10.31
CA LYS A 122 -16.39 -12.37 9.76
C LYS A 122 -17.47 -11.89 10.73
N ARG A 123 -17.29 -12.07 12.04
CA ARG A 123 -18.25 -11.65 13.06
C ARG A 123 -18.28 -10.13 13.14
N GLN A 124 -17.11 -9.52 13.31
CA GLN A 124 -16.98 -8.06 13.40
C GLN A 124 -17.38 -7.39 12.09
N ALA A 125 -16.90 -7.90 10.95
CA ALA A 125 -17.24 -7.37 9.64
C ALA A 125 -18.76 -7.41 9.36
N LYS A 126 -19.45 -8.48 9.78
CA LYS A 126 -20.91 -8.59 9.65
C LYS A 126 -21.64 -7.63 10.60
N HIS A 127 -21.16 -7.48 11.83
CA HIS A 127 -21.79 -6.61 12.84
C HIS A 127 -21.70 -5.12 12.45
N LEU A 128 -20.53 -4.67 12.02
CA LEU A 128 -20.30 -3.27 11.61
C LEU A 128 -20.87 -2.94 10.23
N GLY A 129 -20.98 -3.95 9.37
CA GLY A 129 -21.45 -3.78 8.00
C GLY A 129 -20.39 -3.22 7.06
N ARG A 130 -20.64 -3.43 5.77
CA ARG A 130 -19.66 -3.18 4.70
C ARG A 130 -19.20 -1.73 4.61
N VAL A 131 -20.12 -0.78 4.76
CA VAL A 131 -19.82 0.66 4.63
C VAL A 131 -18.85 1.11 5.72
N VAL A 132 -19.07 0.69 6.96
CA VAL A 132 -18.21 1.05 8.09
C VAL A 132 -16.83 0.41 7.92
N VAL A 133 -16.76 -0.88 7.60
CA VAL A 133 -15.46 -1.57 7.40
C VAL A 133 -14.65 -0.91 6.28
N CYS A 134 -15.25 -0.65 5.12
CA CYS A 134 -14.55 0.00 3.99
C CYS A 134 -14.14 1.46 4.33
N SER A 135 -14.94 2.16 5.14
CA SER A 135 -14.62 3.51 5.60
C SER A 135 -13.43 3.50 6.57
N ILE A 136 -13.40 2.58 7.52
CA ILE A 136 -12.28 2.43 8.46
C ILE A 136 -10.98 2.15 7.69
N ILE A 137 -11.00 1.23 6.73
CA ILE A 137 -9.82 0.93 5.90
C ILE A 137 -9.35 2.17 5.14
N GLY A 138 -10.26 2.89 4.47
CA GLY A 138 -9.89 4.12 3.78
C GLY A 138 -9.31 5.19 4.70
N VAL A 139 -9.94 5.45 5.85
CA VAL A 139 -9.47 6.43 6.84
C VAL A 139 -8.10 6.05 7.37
N VAL A 140 -7.86 4.79 7.75
CA VAL A 140 -6.56 4.33 8.24
C VAL A 140 -5.48 4.48 7.17
N VAL A 141 -5.75 4.08 5.92
CA VAL A 141 -4.80 4.30 4.81
C VAL A 141 -4.51 5.77 4.60
N GLY A 142 -5.52 6.63 4.62
CA GLY A 142 -5.35 8.08 4.51
C GLY A 142 -4.52 8.67 5.66
N LEU A 143 -4.77 8.26 6.90
CA LEU A 143 -4.00 8.71 8.06
C LEU A 143 -2.54 8.26 7.97
N ILE A 144 -2.26 7.02 7.56
CA ILE A 144 -0.89 6.54 7.41
C ILE A 144 -0.17 7.28 6.28
N VAL A 145 -0.85 7.53 5.15
CA VAL A 145 -0.30 8.36 4.07
C VAL A 145 0.03 9.76 4.60
N PHE A 146 -0.89 10.41 5.32
CA PHE A 146 -0.65 11.70 5.96
C PHE A 146 0.58 11.68 6.87
N ILE A 147 0.68 10.72 7.79
CA ILE A 147 1.84 10.59 8.69
C ILE A 147 3.12 10.43 7.86
N SER A 148 3.11 9.56 6.86
CA SER A 148 4.31 9.28 6.05
C SER A 148 4.78 10.45 5.19
N THR A 149 3.84 11.25 4.67
CA THR A 149 4.16 12.35 3.74
C THR A 149 4.37 13.67 4.47
N THR A 150 3.74 13.87 5.62
CA THR A 150 3.72 15.15 6.34
C THR A 150 4.56 15.11 7.61
N VAL A 151 4.49 14.03 8.40
CA VAL A 151 5.23 13.94 9.67
C VAL A 151 6.66 13.45 9.43
N THR A 152 6.84 12.41 8.61
CA THR A 152 8.17 11.91 8.20
C THR A 152 8.66 12.56 6.90
N SER A 153 8.18 13.77 6.60
CA SER A 153 8.43 14.44 5.33
C SER A 153 9.90 14.73 5.12
N THR A 154 10.48 14.13 4.08
CA THR A 154 11.82 14.48 3.58
C THR A 154 11.69 14.81 2.10
N LYS A 155 12.29 15.92 1.66
CA LYS A 155 12.27 16.30 0.24
C LYS A 155 12.83 15.16 -0.61
N GLY A 156 12.11 14.74 -1.63
CA GLY A 156 12.48 13.61 -2.48
C GLY A 156 11.89 12.26 -2.07
N TYR A 157 11.22 12.17 -0.91
CA TYR A 157 10.47 11.00 -0.48
C TYR A 157 8.97 11.16 -0.77
N ALA A 158 8.34 10.15 -1.37
CA ALA A 158 6.93 10.20 -1.78
C ALA A 158 5.93 9.74 -0.71
N GLY A 159 6.41 9.27 0.45
CA GLY A 159 5.59 8.59 1.45
C GLY A 159 5.59 7.07 1.27
N VAL A 160 4.96 6.38 2.23
CA VAL A 160 4.92 4.91 2.21
C VAL A 160 3.99 4.42 1.11
N GLY A 161 4.41 3.37 0.42
CA GLY A 161 3.69 2.65 -0.60
C GLY A 161 2.59 1.78 -0.02
N MET A 162 2.91 0.90 0.95
CA MET A 162 2.01 -0.12 1.56
C MET A 162 1.28 -1.05 0.57
N ASN A 163 1.56 -0.92 -0.72
CA ASN A 163 0.89 -1.59 -1.81
C ASN A 163 1.89 -1.78 -2.96
N PRO A 164 2.51 -2.96 -3.07
CA PRO A 164 3.52 -3.24 -4.08
C PRO A 164 3.02 -3.02 -5.52
N ALA A 165 1.77 -3.38 -5.83
CA ALA A 165 1.21 -3.19 -7.17
C ALA A 165 1.05 -1.71 -7.53
N ARG A 166 0.65 -0.88 -6.56
CA ARG A 166 0.54 0.59 -6.68
C ARG A 166 1.89 1.27 -6.85
N CYS A 167 2.97 0.66 -6.36
CA CYS A 167 4.33 1.14 -6.61
C CYS A 167 4.89 0.63 -7.95
N LEU A 168 4.63 -0.63 -8.29
CA LEU A 168 5.16 -1.31 -9.48
C LEU A 168 4.67 -0.68 -10.78
N GLY A 169 3.37 -0.36 -10.88
CA GLY A 169 2.79 0.18 -12.10
C GLY A 169 3.54 1.40 -12.65
N PRO A 170 3.61 2.51 -11.89
CA PRO A 170 4.37 3.69 -12.29
C PRO A 170 5.86 3.41 -12.50
N ALA A 171 6.48 2.50 -11.72
CA ALA A 171 7.88 2.15 -11.88
C ALA A 171 8.17 1.49 -13.24
N LEU A 172 7.28 0.60 -13.71
CA LEU A 172 7.41 -0.03 -15.03
C LEU A 172 7.18 0.97 -16.18
N ILE A 173 6.24 1.91 -16.02
CA ILE A 173 5.87 2.83 -17.09
C ILE A 173 6.81 4.02 -17.20
N ARG A 174 7.11 4.70 -16.08
CA ARG A 174 7.97 5.88 -16.07
C ARG A 174 9.45 5.55 -15.90
N GLY A 175 9.76 4.48 -15.15
CA GLY A 175 11.14 4.12 -14.86
C GLY A 175 11.92 5.17 -14.05
N GLY A 176 13.23 5.21 -14.29
CA GLY A 176 14.15 6.15 -13.64
C GLY A 176 14.26 5.92 -12.13
N HIS A 177 14.18 7.01 -11.35
CA HIS A 177 14.38 6.96 -9.90
C HIS A 177 13.35 6.11 -9.15
N LEU A 178 12.23 5.72 -9.78
CA LEU A 178 11.23 4.82 -9.17
C LEU A 178 11.77 3.40 -8.95
N TRP A 179 12.86 3.03 -9.63
CA TRP A 179 13.57 1.76 -9.40
C TRP A 179 14.57 1.82 -8.25
N ASN A 180 14.95 3.02 -7.78
CA ASN A 180 15.91 3.18 -6.70
C ASN A 180 15.33 2.67 -5.39
N GLY A 181 15.83 1.51 -4.95
CA GLY A 181 15.33 0.83 -3.74
C GLY A 181 13.89 0.32 -3.88
N HIS A 182 13.38 0.08 -5.09
CA HIS A 182 12.02 -0.39 -5.33
C HIS A 182 11.67 -1.67 -4.56
N TRP A 183 12.66 -2.54 -4.35
CA TRP A 183 12.51 -3.78 -3.58
C TRP A 183 12.00 -3.55 -2.15
N VAL A 184 12.21 -2.36 -1.58
CA VAL A 184 11.72 -1.98 -0.24
C VAL A 184 10.19 -2.04 -0.17
N PHE A 185 9.50 -1.62 -1.25
CA PHE A 185 8.04 -1.66 -1.36
C PHE A 185 7.48 -3.08 -1.51
N TRP A 186 8.34 -4.09 -1.63
CA TRP A 186 7.97 -5.51 -1.64
C TRP A 186 8.40 -6.19 -0.34
N ALA A 187 9.67 -6.07 0.02
CA ALA A 187 10.24 -6.71 1.19
C ALA A 187 9.59 -6.19 2.49
N GLY A 188 9.48 -4.86 2.64
CA GLY A 188 8.91 -4.26 3.84
C GLY A 188 7.48 -4.76 4.11
N PRO A 189 6.57 -4.68 3.12
CA PRO A 189 5.24 -5.21 3.28
C PRO A 189 5.16 -6.74 3.50
N VAL A 190 6.05 -7.54 2.90
CA VAL A 190 6.13 -8.99 3.17
C VAL A 190 6.50 -9.26 4.63
N PHE A 191 7.50 -8.56 5.16
CA PHE A 191 7.86 -8.68 6.59
C PHE A 191 6.69 -8.30 7.50
N ALA A 192 5.96 -7.23 7.16
CA ALA A 192 4.76 -6.83 7.90
C ALA A 192 3.65 -7.89 7.84
N CYS A 193 3.41 -8.54 6.68
CA CYS A 193 2.46 -9.63 6.56
C CYS A 193 2.82 -10.82 7.44
N VAL A 194 4.11 -11.20 7.50
CA VAL A 194 4.59 -12.29 8.37
C VAL A 194 4.42 -11.91 9.83
N ALA A 195 4.82 -10.71 10.24
CA ALA A 195 4.64 -10.21 11.61
C ALA A 195 3.16 -10.19 12.02
N PHE A 196 2.27 -9.71 11.13
CA PHE A 196 0.83 -9.72 11.35
C PHE A 196 0.28 -11.14 11.49
N ALA A 197 0.67 -12.06 10.61
CA ALA A 197 0.23 -13.45 10.70
C ALA A 197 0.69 -14.14 12.00
N LEU A 198 1.94 -13.90 12.43
CA LEU A 198 2.45 -14.39 13.71
C LEU A 198 1.64 -13.81 14.88
N TYR A 199 1.38 -12.50 14.87
CA TYR A 199 0.56 -11.84 15.88
C TYR A 199 -0.83 -12.48 15.99
N THR A 200 -1.51 -12.72 14.87
CA THR A 200 -2.84 -13.35 14.88
C THR A 200 -2.85 -14.79 15.42
N LYS A 201 -1.72 -15.51 15.32
CA LYS A 201 -1.59 -16.88 15.84
C LYS A 201 -1.21 -16.95 17.32
N LEU A 202 -0.54 -15.92 17.83
CA LEU A 202 -0.12 -15.85 19.24
C LEU A 202 -1.28 -15.50 20.18
N ILE A 203 -2.33 -14.85 19.70
CA ILE A 203 -3.50 -14.51 20.52
C ILE A 203 -4.38 -15.76 20.69
N PRO A 204 -4.66 -16.18 21.94
CA PRO A 204 -5.47 -17.37 22.20
C PRO A 204 -6.86 -17.25 21.57
N SER A 205 -7.27 -18.28 20.82
CA SER A 205 -8.60 -18.38 20.22
C SER A 205 -9.75 -18.38 21.24
N GLN A 206 -9.45 -18.64 22.52
CA GLN A 206 -10.43 -18.69 23.61
C GLN A 206 -11.09 -17.33 23.93
N LEU A 207 -10.53 -16.21 23.47
CA LEU A 207 -11.17 -14.88 23.56
C LEU A 207 -12.04 -14.54 22.33
N LEU A 208 -12.01 -15.37 21.28
CA LEU A 208 -12.80 -15.19 20.05
C LEU A 208 -14.14 -15.95 20.08
N HIS A 209 -14.32 -16.84 21.07
CA HIS A 209 -15.48 -17.75 21.20
C HIS A 209 -16.43 -17.34 22.34
N ASN A 210 -16.87 -16.09 22.38
CA ASN A 210 -18.07 -15.67 23.13
C ASN A 210 -18.86 -14.63 22.32
#